data_AF-A0A0G0PQN7-F1
#
_entry.id   AF-A0A0G0PQN7-F1
#
_cell.length_a   1.000
_cell.length_b   1.000
_cell.length_c   1.000
_cell.angle_alpha   90.00
_cell.angle_beta   90.00
_cell.angle_gamma   90.00
#
_symmetry.space_group_name_H-M   'P 1'
#
loop_
_entity.id
_entity.type
_entity.pdbx_description
1 polymer ?
#
loop_
_entity_poly.entity_id
_entity_poly.type
_entity_poly.pdbx_seq_one_letter_code
_entity_poly.pdbx_strand_id
1 'polypeptide(L)'
;MKKETLITMFYVLYFTWLFLITYLRPELNIINIFSITIVLFYFTFLREKKDFLWFWLGAAIPIIANGLTFSGWAPEVDILNLITTPLWLPMIWGTTFVALRKFFLLVTR
;
A
#
# COMPACT_ATOMS: atom_id res chain seq x y z
N MET A 1 23.59 1.71 10.82
CA MET A 1 22.43 2.03 11.67
C MET A 1 21.87 0.75 12.28
N LYS A 2 21.39 0.79 13.52
CA LYS A 2 20.68 -0.34 14.14
C LYS A 2 19.35 -0.57 13.39
N LYS A 3 18.92 -1.84 13.29
CA LYS A 3 17.67 -2.22 12.59
C LYS A 3 16.45 -1.49 13.17
N GLU A 4 16.42 -1.33 14.49
CA GLU A 4 15.38 -0.61 15.23
C GLU A 4 15.22 0.83 14.73
N THR A 5 16.33 1.54 14.51
CA THR A 5 16.31 2.92 14.00
C THR A 5 15.68 3.01 12.60
N LEU A 6 15.96 2.04 11.73
CA LEU A 6 15.36 1.98 10.38
C LEU A 6 13.87 1.69 10.44
N ILE A 7 13.44 0.84 11.37
CA ILE A 7 12.02 0.52 11.60
C ILE A 7 11.28 1.77 12.09
N THR A 8 11.82 2.49 13.08
CA THR A 8 11.22 3.72 13.59
C THR A 8 11.12 4.79 12.48
N MET A 9 12.18 5.00 11.71
CA MET A 9 12.15 5.92 10.56
C MET A 9 11.08 5.55 9.54
N PHE A 10 10.93 4.25 9.23
CA PHE A 10 9.86 3.79 8.34
C PHE A 10 8.47 4.13 8.88
N TYR A 11 8.18 3.84 10.16
CA TYR A 11 6.87 4.12 10.72
C TYR A 11 6.56 5.62 10.76
N VAL A 12 7.54 6.45 11.12
CA VAL A 12 7.38 7.91 11.08
C VAL A 12 7.06 8.38 9.67
N LEU A 13 7.79 7.92 8.66
CA LEU A 13 7.52 8.23 7.25
C LEU A 13 6.15 7.74 6.81
N TYR A 14 5.78 6.50 7.16
CA TYR A 14 4.49 5.89 6.83
C TYR A 14 3.30 6.65 7.42
N PHE A 15 3.34 6.99 8.72
CA PHE A 15 2.26 7.74 9.36
C PHE A 15 2.18 9.19 8.89
N THR A 16 3.32 9.85 8.67
CA THR A 16 3.37 11.20 8.09
C THR A 16 2.76 11.20 6.69
N TRP A 17 3.03 10.16 5.90
CA TRP A 17 2.46 9.98 4.58
C TRP A 17 0.96 9.69 4.57
N LEU A 18 0.49 8.78 5.44
CA LEU A 18 -0.95 8.55 5.61
C LEU A 18 -1.66 9.86 5.94
N PHE A 19 -1.11 10.64 6.86
CA PHE A 19 -1.64 11.96 7.21
C PHE A 19 -1.66 12.92 6.02
N LEU A 20 -0.57 13.00 5.25
CA LEU A 20 -0.46 13.83 4.04
C LEU A 20 -1.53 13.49 3.01
N ILE A 21 -1.75 12.21 2.74
CA ILE A 21 -2.74 11.77 1.75
C ILE A 21 -4.16 12.06 2.24
N THR A 22 -4.45 11.79 3.51
CA THR A 22 -5.80 11.94 4.06
C THR A 22 -6.22 13.40 4.20
N TYR A 23 -5.31 14.30 4.59
CA TYR A 23 -5.67 15.67 4.96
C TYR A 23 -5.26 16.75 3.96
N LEU A 24 -4.15 16.59 3.26
CA LEU A 24 -3.59 17.66 2.42
C LEU A 24 -4.08 17.63 0.96
N ARG A 25 -4.98 16.69 0.60
CA ARG A 25 -5.45 16.40 -0.77
C ARG A 25 -4.38 16.69 -1.83
N PRO A 26 -3.20 16.06 -1.75
CA PRO A 26 -2.13 16.38 -2.69
C PRO A 26 -2.54 16.01 -4.12
N GLU A 27 -1.96 16.66 -5.11
CA GLU A 27 -2.13 16.24 -6.50
C GLU A 27 -1.76 14.77 -6.67
N LEU A 28 -2.50 14.04 -7.50
CA LEU A 28 -2.37 12.58 -7.67
C LEU A 28 -0.94 12.15 -8.01
N ASN A 29 -0.21 12.97 -8.77
CA ASN A 29 1.20 12.75 -9.11
C ASN A 29 2.12 12.77 -7.89
N ILE A 30 1.91 13.72 -6.96
CA ILE A 30 2.69 13.84 -5.72
C ILE A 30 2.44 12.62 -4.85
N ILE A 31 1.17 12.21 -4.71
CA ILE A 31 0.77 11.01 -3.96
C ILE A 31 1.46 9.77 -4.52
N ASN A 32 1.43 9.59 -5.84
CA ASN A 32 2.06 8.44 -6.49
C ASN A 32 3.57 8.40 -6.23
N ILE A 33 4.30 9.51 -6.42
CA ILE A 33 5.75 9.59 -6.19
C ILE A 33 6.09 9.25 -4.75
N PHE A 34 5.43 9.88 -3.78
CA PHE A 34 5.67 9.61 -2.35
C PHE A 34 5.38 8.16 -1.96
N SER A 35 4.29 7.61 -2.50
CA SER A 35 3.90 6.22 -2.24
C SER A 35 4.96 5.24 -2.76
N ILE A 36 5.51 5.49 -3.96
CA ILE A 36 6.61 4.67 -4.53
C ILE A 36 7.83 4.76 -3.61
N THR A 37 8.21 5.97 -3.19
CA THR A 37 9.37 6.18 -2.33
C THR A 37 9.26 5.41 -1.02
N ILE A 38 8.08 5.38 -0.39
CA ILE A 38 7.87 4.68 0.88
C ILE A 38 7.91 3.17 0.71
N VAL A 39 7.29 2.63 -0.35
CA VAL A 39 7.34 1.20 -0.66
C VAL A 39 8.78 0.76 -0.95
N LEU A 40 9.52 1.54 -1.75
CA LEU A 40 10.92 1.27 -2.05
C LEU A 40 11.78 1.34 -0.78
N PHE A 41 11.52 2.32 0.10
CA PHE A 41 12.22 2.43 1.37
C PHE A 41 11.96 1.20 2.25
N TYR A 42 10.70 0.77 2.35
CA TYR A 42 10.31 -0.43 3.09
C TYR A 42 11.08 -1.67 2.62
N PHE A 43 11.03 -1.99 1.33
CA PHE A 43 11.63 -3.23 0.82
C PHE A 43 13.16 -3.18 0.74
N THR A 44 13.72 -2.02 0.38
CA THR A 44 15.18 -1.88 0.21
C THR A 44 15.89 -1.80 1.56
N PHE A 45 15.40 -0.98 2.49
CA PHE A 45 16.11 -0.71 3.75
C PHE A 45 15.81 -1.73 4.84
N LEU A 46 14.57 -2.22 4.95
CA LEU A 46 14.24 -3.21 5.99
C LEU A 46 14.63 -4.64 5.58
N ARG A 47 15.04 -4.84 4.33
CA ARG A 47 15.44 -6.15 3.75
C ARG A 47 14.38 -7.24 3.92
N GLU A 48 13.10 -6.85 3.97
CA GLU A 48 11.96 -7.72 4.23
C GLU A 48 11.49 -8.44 2.96
N LYS A 49 12.39 -9.23 2.33
CA LYS A 49 12.08 -9.98 1.10
C LYS A 49 10.87 -10.92 1.26
N LYS A 50 10.64 -11.43 2.47
CA LYS A 50 9.53 -12.34 2.80
C LYS A 50 8.17 -11.65 2.76
N ASP A 51 8.13 -10.34 2.95
CA ASP A 51 6.88 -9.57 2.93
C ASP A 51 6.46 -9.15 1.51
N PHE A 52 7.32 -9.36 0.52
CA PHE A 52 7.07 -8.92 -0.85
C PHE A 52 5.83 -9.59 -1.45
N LEU A 53 5.66 -10.89 -1.23
CA LEU A 53 4.47 -11.62 -1.69
C LEU A 53 3.20 -11.12 -0.99
N TRP A 54 3.27 -10.87 0.32
CA TRP A 54 2.13 -10.36 1.10
C TRP A 54 1.73 -8.94 0.68
N PHE A 55 2.71 -8.13 0.30
CA PHE A 55 2.46 -6.81 -0.27
C PHE A 55 1.69 -6.91 -1.59
N TRP A 56 2.11 -7.79 -2.52
CA TRP A 56 1.40 -7.95 -3.79
C TRP A 56 -0.01 -8.52 -3.61
N LEU A 57 -0.19 -9.43 -2.64
CA LEU A 57 -1.53 -9.91 -2.27
C LEU A 57 -2.44 -8.76 -1.79
N GLY A 58 -1.92 -7.88 -0.93
CA GLY A 58 -2.66 -6.69 -0.50
C GLY A 58 -2.92 -5.71 -1.64
N ALA A 59 -1.92 -5.48 -2.50
CA ALA A 59 -2.01 -4.57 -3.65
C ALA A 59 -3.03 -5.02 -4.69
N ALA A 60 -3.25 -6.33 -4.84
CA ALA A 60 -4.25 -6.88 -5.76
C ALA A 60 -5.69 -6.54 -5.35
N ILE A 61 -5.98 -6.36 -4.05
CA ILE A 61 -7.32 -6.09 -3.54
C ILE A 61 -7.96 -4.86 -4.21
N PRO A 62 -7.35 -3.66 -4.15
CA PRO A 62 -7.95 -2.48 -4.78
C PRO A 62 -7.95 -2.55 -6.31
N ILE A 63 -7.01 -3.27 -6.93
CA ILE A 63 -6.98 -3.46 -8.39
C ILE A 63 -8.22 -4.25 -8.84
N ILE A 64 -8.52 -5.35 -8.15
CA ILE A 64 -9.71 -6.16 -8.41
C ILE A 64 -10.97 -5.36 -8.08
N ALA A 65 -10.99 -4.67 -6.94
CA ALA A 65 -12.15 -3.90 -6.51
C ALA A 65 -12.50 -2.75 -7.48
N ASN A 66 -11.51 -2.02 -8.00
CA ASN A 66 -11.75 -0.97 -9.00
C ASN A 66 -12.08 -1.52 -10.39
N GLY A 67 -11.53 -2.68 -10.75
CA GLY A 67 -11.82 -3.33 -12.03
C GLY A 67 -13.20 -3.96 -12.09
N LEU A 68 -13.92 -4.06 -10.97
CA LEU A 68 -15.26 -4.61 -10.90
C LEU A 68 -16.29 -3.48 -10.79
N THR A 69 -17.17 -3.42 -11.78
CA THR A 69 -18.36 -2.57 -11.74
C THR A 69 -19.60 -3.45 -11.60
N PHE A 70 -20.60 -2.94 -10.91
CA PHE A 70 -21.87 -3.65 -10.68
C PHE A 70 -22.98 -2.95 -11.45
N SER A 71 -23.30 -3.45 -12.65
CA SER A 71 -24.51 -3.07 -13.38
C SER A 71 -25.65 -4.05 -13.00
N GLY A 72 -26.18 -3.88 -11.79
CA GLY A 72 -27.15 -4.81 -11.20
C GLY A 72 -26.49 -5.96 -10.40
N TRP A 73 -26.96 -7.20 -10.55
CA TRP A 73 -26.46 -8.38 -9.82
C TRP A 73 -25.32 -9.12 -10.52
N ALA A 74 -24.91 -8.68 -11.71
CA ALA A 74 -23.80 -9.27 -12.45
C ALA A 74 -22.54 -8.39 -12.31
N PRO A 75 -21.40 -8.94 -11.90
CA PRO A 75 -20.14 -8.22 -11.93
C PRO A 75 -19.64 -8.10 -13.38
N GLU A 76 -19.40 -6.88 -13.82
CA GLU A 76 -18.80 -6.57 -15.12
C GLU A 76 -17.38 -6.03 -14.91
N VAL A 77 -16.45 -6.52 -15.74
CA VAL A 77 -15.05 -6.08 -15.68
C VAL A 77 -14.90 -4.79 -16.48
N ASP A 78 -14.60 -3.71 -15.78
CA ASP A 78 -14.31 -2.42 -16.37
C ASP A 78 -12.80 -2.27 -16.57
N ILE A 79 -12.36 -2.54 -17.81
CA ILE A 79 -10.96 -2.48 -18.22
C ILE A 79 -10.43 -1.03 -18.14
N LEU A 80 -11.28 -0.03 -18.36
CA LEU A 80 -10.86 1.38 -18.32
C LEU A 80 -10.54 1.80 -16.89
N ASN A 81 -11.39 1.44 -15.93
CA ASN A 81 -11.15 1.70 -14.51
C ASN A 81 -9.97 0.89 -13.95
N LEU A 82 -9.73 -0.31 -14.46
CA LEU A 82 -8.55 -1.10 -14.13
C LEU A 82 -7.25 -0.39 -14.55
N ILE A 83 -7.18 0.10 -15.80
CA ILE A 83 -5.97 0.76 -16.32
C ILE A 83 -5.74 2.14 -15.69
N THR A 84 -6.81 2.85 -15.35
CA THR A 84 -6.75 4.19 -14.76
C THR A 84 -6.64 4.18 -13.23
N THR A 85 -6.56 3.00 -12.61
CA THR A 85 -6.41 2.87 -11.16
C THR A 85 -5.11 3.57 -10.72
N PRO A 86 -5.19 4.54 -9.79
CA PRO A 86 -4.04 5.33 -9.42
C PRO A 86 -3.04 4.49 -8.63
N LEU A 87 -1.75 4.61 -8.95
CA LEU A 87 -0.67 3.76 -8.43
C LEU A 87 -0.55 3.78 -6.89
N TRP A 88 -0.88 4.89 -6.25
CA TRP A 88 -0.87 5.00 -4.80
C TRP A 88 -1.78 3.97 -4.12
N LEU A 89 -2.95 3.70 -4.70
CA LEU A 89 -3.98 2.87 -4.09
C LEU A 89 -3.50 1.42 -3.84
N PRO A 90 -2.99 0.66 -4.82
CA PRO A 90 -2.40 -0.66 -4.57
C PRO A 90 -1.19 -0.60 -3.65
N MET A 91 -0.41 0.48 -3.66
CA MET A 91 0.75 0.60 -2.77
C MET A 91 0.37 0.80 -1.30
N ILE A 92 -0.68 1.57 -1.00
CA ILE A 92 -1.18 1.70 0.39
C ILE A 92 -1.74 0.39 0.88
N TRP A 93 -2.56 -0.27 0.06
CA TRP A 93 -3.16 -1.54 0.46
C TRP A 93 -2.13 -2.64 0.63
N GLY A 94 -1.12 -2.70 -0.24
CA GLY A 94 -0.01 -3.62 -0.08
C GLY A 94 0.77 -3.38 1.22
N THR A 95 1.12 -2.14 1.54
CA THR A 95 1.83 -1.81 2.80
C THR A 95 0.97 -2.06 4.03
N THR A 96 -0.31 -1.70 3.97
CA THR A 96 -1.29 -1.93 5.04
C THR A 96 -1.46 -3.42 5.34
N PHE A 97 -1.57 -4.25 4.30
CA PHE A 97 -1.71 -5.71 4.46
C PHE A 97 -0.50 -6.32 5.16
N VAL A 98 0.71 -5.90 4.77
CA VAL A 98 1.95 -6.34 5.43
C VAL A 98 1.99 -5.90 6.89
N ALA A 99 1.59 -4.66 7.19
CA ALA A 99 1.52 -4.16 8.56
C ALA A 99 0.51 -4.96 9.41
N LEU A 100 -0.69 -5.22 8.87
CA LEU A 100 -1.72 -6.03 9.54
C LEU A 100 -1.24 -7.45 9.82
N ARG A 101 -0.57 -8.10 8.87
CA ARG A 101 0.02 -9.42 9.08
C ARG A 101 1.04 -9.41 10.22
N LYS A 102 1.94 -8.42 10.23
CA LYS A 102 2.95 -8.30 11.29
C LYS A 102 2.31 -8.07 12.66
N PHE A 103 1.27 -7.22 12.70
CA PHE A 103 0.50 -7.00 13.91
C PHE A 103 -0.18 -8.28 14.40
N PHE A 104 -0.84 -9.02 13.50
CA PHE A 104 -1.47 -10.30 13.83
C PHE A 104 -0.47 -11.31 14.38
N LEU A 105 0.72 -11.44 13.77
CA LEU A 105 1.79 -12.30 14.24
C LEU A 105 2.39 -11.88 15.58
N LEU A 106 2.28 -10.60 15.97
CA LEU A 106 2.71 -10.13 17.29
C LEU A 106 1.67 -10.45 18.37
N VAL A 107 0.37 -10.33 18.05
CA VAL A 107 -0.72 -10.62 19.00
C VAL A 107 -0.89 -12.12 19.26
N THR A 108 -0.62 -12.95 18.26
CA THR A 108 -0.79 -14.41 18.35
C THR A 108 0.41 -15.17 18.92
N ARG A 109 1.47 -14.45 19.30
CA ARG A 109 2.72 -15.02 19.81
C ARG A 109 2.85 -14.76 21.31
#